data_AF-A0A9D4ME79-F1
#
_entry.id   AF-A0A9D4ME79-F1
#
_cell.length_a   1.000
_cell.length_b   1.000
_cell.length_c   1.000
_cell.angle_alpha   90.00
_cell.angle_beta   90.00
_cell.angle_gamma   90.00
#
_symmetry.space_group_name_H-M   'P 1'
#
loop_
_entity.id
_entity.type
_entity.pdbx_description
1 polymer ?
#
loop_
_entity_poly.entity_id
_entity_poly.type
_entity_poly.pdbx_seq_one_letter_code
_entity_poly.pdbx_strand_id
1 'polypeptide(L)' 'MGFSGTSLAPLDFVEKVSAMRDFVFPIGFNGSKYNHMEWRICFNTAETELVNNLNETQVKIIVMLKK' A
#
# COMPACT_ATOMS: atom_id res chain seq x y z
N MET A 1 -29.61 -19.42 18.08
CA MET A 1 -29.02 -19.14 16.75
C MET A 1 -28.84 -17.64 16.62
N GLY A 2 -27.61 -17.15 16.77
CA GLY A 2 -27.27 -15.76 16.51
C GLY A 2 -25.99 -15.74 15.70
N PHE A 3 -26.08 -15.35 14.43
CA PHE A 3 -24.92 -15.19 13.56
C PHE A 3 -24.09 -14.01 14.09
N SER A 4 -22.96 -14.29 14.72
CA SER A 4 -21.93 -13.29 15.05
C SER A 4 -21.17 -12.93 13.77
N GLY A 5 -21.85 -12.23 12.87
CA GLY A 5 -21.28 -11.66 11.66
C GLY A 5 -20.88 -10.21 11.90
N THR A 6 -19.64 -9.96 12.31
CA THR A 6 -18.99 -8.67 12.11
C THR A 6 -17.60 -8.91 11.53
N SER A 7 -17.58 -9.07 10.21
CA SER A 7 -16.42 -8.86 9.36
C SER A 7 -16.06 -7.36 9.37
N LEU A 8 -15.46 -6.89 10.46
CA LEU A 8 -14.70 -5.66 10.43
C LEU A 8 -13.30 -6.07 9.98
N ALA A 9 -12.91 -5.75 8.74
CA ALA A 9 -11.48 -5.49 8.53
C ALA A 9 -11.08 -4.50 9.64
N PRO A 10 -10.03 -4.76 10.42
CA PRO A 10 -9.89 -4.10 11.72
C PRO A 10 -9.79 -2.60 11.45
N LEU A 11 -10.77 -1.82 11.91
CA LEU A 11 -10.73 -0.35 11.81
C LEU A 11 -9.36 0.16 12.30
N ASP A 12 -8.86 -0.44 13.37
CA ASP A 12 -7.52 -0.26 13.94
C ASP A 12 -6.38 -0.43 12.93
N PHE A 13 -6.48 -1.39 12.01
CA PHE A 13 -5.46 -1.63 11.00
C PHE A 13 -5.45 -0.53 9.93
N VAL A 14 -6.64 -0.10 9.50
CA VAL A 14 -6.78 0.98 8.52
C VAL A 14 -6.30 2.31 9.11
N GLU A 15 -6.62 2.60 10.37
CA GLU A 15 -6.12 3.77 11.10
C GLU A 15 -4.60 3.72 11.31
N LYS A 16 -4.05 2.54 11.61
CA LYS A 16 -2.59 2.35 11.73
C LYS A 16 -1.87 2.63 10.42
N VAL A 17 -2.38 2.12 9.30
CA VAL A 17 -1.79 2.30 7.97
C VAL A 17 -1.91 3.75 7.50
N SER A 18 -3.04 4.42 7.76
CA SER A 18 -3.25 5.81 7.35
C SER A 18 -2.39 6.80 8.15
N ALA A 19 -1.99 6.46 9.37
CA ALA A 19 -1.08 7.26 10.19
C ALA A 19 0.41 7.04 9.86
N MET A 20 0.76 6.10 8.97
CA MET A 20 2.15 5.85 8.59
C MET A 20 2.73 7.01 7.77
N ARG A 21 4.00 7.35 8.03
CA ARG A 21 4.69 8.40 7.26
C ARG A 21 4.86 7.99 5.80
N ASP A 22 4.60 8.94 4.93
CA ASP A 22 4.97 8.89 3.53
C ASP A 22 6.44 9.30 3.34
N PHE A 23 7.01 8.85 2.23
CA PHE A 23 8.36 9.21 1.83
C PHE A 23 8.34 9.92 0.50
N VAL A 24 9.09 11.00 0.38
CA VAL A 24 9.21 11.74 -0.87
C VAL A 24 10.45 11.26 -1.62
N PHE A 25 10.27 10.66 -2.79
CA PHE A 25 11.36 10.11 -3.61
C PHE A 25 11.52 10.92 -4.91
N PRO A 26 12.76 11.27 -5.31
CA PRO A 26 12.99 11.94 -6.57
C PRO A 26 12.73 10.99 -7.75
N ILE A 27 12.03 11.46 -8.77
CA ILE A 27 11.83 10.82 -10.07
C ILE A 27 12.38 11.74 -11.14
N GLY A 28 13.19 11.20 -12.06
CA GLY A 28 13.70 11.95 -13.20
C GLY A 28 12.74 11.86 -14.38
N PHE A 29 12.35 13.00 -14.97
CA PHE A 29 11.52 13.03 -16.18
C PHE A 29 12.39 12.93 -17.43
N ASN A 30 12.47 11.73 -18.01
CA ASN A 30 13.32 11.42 -19.15
C ASN A 30 13.03 12.36 -20.34
N GLY A 31 14.02 13.18 -20.71
CA GLY A 31 13.94 14.09 -21.87
C GLY A 31 13.65 15.56 -21.56
N SER A 32 13.56 15.97 -20.30
CA SER A 32 13.43 17.39 -19.93
C SER A 32 14.70 18.00 -19.33
N LYS A 33 14.82 19.33 -19.40
CA LYS A 33 15.85 20.12 -18.71
C LYS A 33 15.80 20.03 -17.17
N TYR A 34 14.73 19.43 -16.64
CA TYR A 34 14.49 19.18 -15.22
C TYR A 34 14.58 17.69 -14.88
N ASN A 35 15.44 16.95 -15.58
CA ASN A 35 15.69 15.50 -15.45
C ASN A 35 15.94 14.96 -14.01
N HIS A 36 15.90 15.81 -12.97
CA HIS A 36 16.16 15.48 -11.56
C HIS A 36 15.25 16.21 -10.55
N MET A 37 14.14 16.86 -10.97
CA MET A 37 13.34 17.72 -10.07
C MET A 37 11.86 17.36 -9.99
N GLU A 38 11.50 16.09 -10.14
CA GLU A 38 10.15 15.64 -9.78
C GLU A 38 10.23 14.79 -8.53
N TRP A 39 9.20 14.87 -7.70
CA TRP A 39 9.11 14.13 -6.44
C TRP A 39 7.84 13.32 -6.44
N ARG A 40 7.94 12.04 -6.07
CA ARG A 40 6.82 11.14 -5.87
C ARG A 40 6.61 10.92 -4.39
N ILE A 41 5.36 10.91 -3.98
CA ILE A 41 4.98 10.39 -2.67
C ILE A 41 4.97 8.86 -2.77
N CYS A 42 5.76 8.20 -1.93
CA CYS A 42 5.88 6.75 -1.82
C CYS A 42 5.37 6.29 -0.46
N PHE A 43 4.47 5.33 -0.49
CA PHE A 43 3.86 4.72 0.69
C PHE A 43 4.44 3.32 0.98
N ASN A 44 5.70 3.08 0.63
CA ASN A 44 6.33 1.74 0.67
C ASN A 44 6.13 1.01 2.00
N THR A 45 6.20 1.73 3.14
CA THR A 45 5.99 1.15 4.47
C THR A 45 4.54 0.72 4.68
N ALA A 46 3.57 1.56 4.30
CA ALA A 46 2.15 1.23 4.35
C ALA A 46 1.80 0.07 3.41
N GLU A 47 2.35 0.07 2.18
CA GLU A 47 2.18 -1.02 1.22
C GLU A 47 2.75 -2.35 1.74
N THR A 48 3.92 -2.31 2.39
CA THR A 48 4.54 -3.51 2.98
C THR A 48 3.70 -4.07 4.12
N GLU A 49 3.22 -3.19 5.02
CA GLU A 49 2.34 -3.60 6.11
C GLU A 49 1.02 -4.20 5.58
N LEU A 50 0.43 -3.60 4.55
CA LEU A 50 -0.76 -4.11 3.88
C LEU A 50 -0.52 -5.53 3.36
N VAL A 51 0.55 -5.74 2.60
CA VAL A 51 0.87 -7.05 2.00
C VAL A 51 1.13 -8.12 3.07
N ASN A 52 1.79 -7.76 4.17
CA ASN A 52 2.08 -8.71 5.26
C ASN A 52 0.82 -9.13 6.04
N ASN A 53 -0.25 -8.34 5.98
CA ASN A 53 -1.52 -8.65 6.63
C ASN A 53 -2.54 -9.34 5.70
N LEU A 54 -2.17 -9.59 4.44
CA LEU A 54 -3.02 -10.32 3.51
C LEU A 54 -3.02 -11.82 3.83
N ASN A 55 -4.16 -12.46 3.59
CA ASN A 55 -4.25 -13.91 3.63
C ASN A 55 -3.66 -14.54 2.34
N GLU A 56 -3.42 -15.85 2.40
CA GLU A 56 -2.77 -16.60 1.32
C GLU A 56 -3.48 -16.48 -0.03
N THR A 57 -4.82 -16.44 -0.04
CA THR A 57 -5.63 -16.27 -1.25
C THR A 57 -5.44 -14.88 -1.86
N GLN A 58 -5.44 -13.84 -1.05
CA GLN A 58 -5.24 -12.46 -1.49
C GLN A 58 -3.84 -12.25 -2.07
N VAL A 59 -2.81 -12.83 -1.43
CA VAL A 59 -1.44 -12.81 -1.96
C VAL A 59 -1.37 -13.50 -3.32
N LYS A 60 -1.97 -14.68 -3.47
CA LYS A 60 -2.03 -15.41 -4.76
C LYS A 60 -2.68 -14.58 -5.86
N ILE A 61 -3.80 -13.90 -5.58
CA ILE A 61 -4.48 -13.02 -6.54
C ILE A 61 -3.56 -11.86 -6.97
N ILE A 62 -2.90 -11.18 -6.04
CA ILE A 62 -1.98 -10.08 -6.37
C ILE A 62 -0.83 -10.56 -7.25
N VAL A 63 -0.24 -11.71 -6.94
CA VAL A 63 0.84 -12.30 -7.74
C VAL A 63 0.37 -12.66 -9.15
N MET A 64 -0.88 -13.13 -9.30
CA MET A 64 -1.46 -13.43 -10.61
C MET A 64 -1.74 -12.17 -11.43
N LEU A 65 -2.16 -11.06 -10.81
CA LEU A 65 -2.46 -9.78 -11.48
C LEU A 65 -1.22 -8.94 -11.81
N LYS A 66 -0.08 -9.19 -11.16
CA LYS A 66 1.19 -8.50 -11.43
C LYS A 66 1.91 -8.99 -12.70
N LYS A 67 1.45 -10.11 -13.30
CA LYS A 67 1.95 -10.62 -14.58
C LYS A 67 1.27 -9.92 -15.74
#